data_AF-A0A845C775-F1
#
_entry.id   AF-A0A845C775-F1
#
_cell.length_a   1.000
_cell.length_b   1.000
_cell.length_c   1.000
_cell.angle_alpha   90.00
_cell.angle_beta   90.00
_cell.angle_gamma   90.00
#
_symmetry.space_group_name_H-M   'P 1'
#
loop_
_entity.id
_entity.type
_entity.pdbx_description
1 polymer ?
#
loop_
_entity_poly.entity_id
_entity_poly.type
_entity_poly.pdbx_seq_one_letter_code
_entity_poly.pdbx_strand_id
1 'polypeptide(L)' 'MPGFAAADCRPVAAGLAEPVTWADGLDAIPPMEGRIRLRVDFGGIRPEDASLYALYLDPAE' A
#
# COMPACT_ATOMS: atom_id res chain seq x y z
N MET A 1 -12.01 -0.27 1.35
CA MET A 1 -12.20 -1.28 2.40
C MET A 1 -11.82 -0.60 3.71
N PRO A 2 -12.65 -0.65 4.76
CA PRO A 2 -12.26 -0.13 6.08
C PRO A 2 -10.94 -0.77 6.51
N GLY A 3 -9.97 0.01 7.00
CA GLY A 3 -8.67 -0.48 7.44
C GLY A 3 -7.59 -0.61 6.35
N PHE A 4 -7.95 -0.48 5.06
CA PHE A 4 -7.01 -0.50 3.93
C PHE A 4 -7.08 0.82 3.14
N ALA A 5 -7.16 1.94 3.86
CA ALA A 5 -7.08 3.28 3.32
C ALA A 5 -5.71 3.91 3.60
N ALA A 6 -5.39 5.00 2.90
CA ALA A 6 -4.10 5.69 3.10
C ALA A 6 -3.85 6.10 4.55
N ALA A 7 -4.91 6.47 5.31
CA ALA A 7 -4.81 6.82 6.73
C ALA A 7 -4.42 5.64 7.64
N ASP A 8 -4.64 4.42 7.16
CA ASP A 8 -4.36 3.19 7.89
C ASP A 8 -3.01 2.58 7.49
N CYS A 9 -2.39 3.06 6.41
CA CYS A 9 -1.11 2.58 5.90
C CYS A 9 0.05 3.05 6.79
N ARG A 10 0.87 2.09 7.26
CA ARG A 10 2.01 2.32 8.14
C ARG A 10 3.26 1.73 7.49
N PRO A 11 4.22 2.54 7.03
CA PRO A 11 5.47 2.00 6.54
C PRO A 11 6.29 1.37 7.68
N VAL A 12 6.92 0.22 7.41
CA VAL A 12 7.68 -0.56 8.40
C VAL A 12 9.18 -0.34 8.27
N ALA A 13 9.68 -0.10 7.05
CA ALA A 13 11.10 0.13 6.79
C ALA A 13 11.32 1.02 5.56
N ALA A 14 12.28 1.95 5.65
CA ALA A 14 12.63 2.82 4.53
C ALA A 14 13.48 2.08 3.47
N GLY A 15 13.24 2.39 2.18
CA GLY A 15 14.06 1.85 1.09
C GLY A 15 13.35 1.85 -0.27
N LEU A 16 13.94 1.14 -1.24
CA LEU A 16 13.39 1.01 -2.59
C LEU A 16 12.10 0.16 -2.63
N ALA A 17 12.00 -0.82 -1.74
CA ALA A 17 10.82 -1.67 -1.54
C ALA A 17 10.41 -1.54 -0.08
N GLU A 18 9.68 -0.47 0.23
CA GLU A 18 9.21 -0.14 1.57
C GLU A 18 7.97 -0.99 1.92
N PRO A 19 8.09 -1.97 2.82
CA PRO A 19 6.94 -2.76 3.26
C PRO A 19 6.02 -1.89 4.11
N VAL A 20 4.71 -2.17 4.01
CA VAL A 20 3.67 -1.47 4.76
C VAL A 20 2.81 -2.46 5.55
N THR A 21 2.36 -2.03 6.72
CA THR A 21 1.32 -2.69 7.52
C THR A 21 0.10 -1.79 7.65
N TRP A 22 -1.01 -2.32 8.14
CA TRP A 22 -2.26 -1.58 8.31
C TRP A 22 -2.58 -1.36 9.80
N ALA A 23 -3.27 -0.26 10.11
CA ALA A 23 -3.46 0.25 11.48
C ALA A 23 -4.04 -0.74 12.51
N ASP A 24 -4.81 -1.74 12.05
CA ASP A 24 -5.43 -2.76 12.92
C ASP A 24 -4.52 -3.99 13.15
N GLY A 25 -3.22 -3.90 12.83
CA GLY A 25 -2.29 -5.04 12.89
C GLY A 25 -2.57 -6.08 11.81
N LEU A 26 -3.24 -5.68 10.73
CA LEU A 26 -3.44 -6.52 9.56
C LEU A 26 -2.15 -6.46 8.73
N ASP A 27 -1.48 -7.61 8.64
CA ASP A 27 -0.28 -7.77 7.82
C ASP A 27 -0.61 -8.26 6.40
N ALA A 28 -1.88 -8.66 6.17
CA ALA A 28 -2.35 -9.18 4.90
C ALA A 28 -3.74 -8.65 4.53
N ILE A 29 -3.97 -8.52 3.22
CA ILE A 29 -5.30 -8.29 2.65
C ILE A 29 -6.07 -9.62 2.74
N PRO A 30 -7.25 -9.67 3.39
CA PRO A 30 -8.02 -10.91 3.49
C PRO A 30 -8.46 -11.40 2.10
N PRO A 31 -8.77 -12.70 1.93
CA PRO A 31 -9.33 -13.20 0.68
C PRO A 31 -10.58 -12.41 0.29
N MET A 32 -10.60 -11.87 -0.92
CA MET A 32 -11.71 -11.08 -1.45
C MET A 32 -12.24 -11.71 -2.73
N GLU A 33 -13.57 -11.70 -2.90
CA GLU A 33 -14.16 -11.95 -4.20
C GLU A 33 -14.05 -10.68 -5.08
N GLY A 34 -13.64 -10.86 -6.34
CA GLY A 34 -13.54 -9.78 -7.31
C GLY A 34 -12.13 -9.22 -7.49
N ARG A 35 -12.05 -8.00 -8.05
CA ARG A 35 -10.77 -7.37 -8.43
C ARG A 35 -10.27 -6.45 -7.33
N ILE A 36 -8.98 -6.58 -7.00
CA ILE A 36 -8.28 -5.63 -6.13
C ILE A 36 -7.85 -4.42 -6.97
N ARG A 37 -8.08 -3.21 -6.44
CA ARG A 37 -7.56 -1.96 -7.02
C ARG A 37 -6.57 -1.36 -6.03
N LEU A 38 -5.35 -1.12 -6.51
CA LEU A 38 -4.33 -0.36 -5.79
C LEU A 38 -4.43 1.10 -6.18
N ARG A 39 -4.31 1.99 -5.19
CA ARG A 39 -4.20 3.44 -5.39
C ARG A 39 -3.03 3.95 -4.59
N VAL A 40 -2.16 4.71 -5.25
CA VAL A 40 -1.04 5.41 -4.63
C VAL A 40 -1.26 6.89 -4.84
N ASP A 41 -1.32 7.63 -3.73
CA ASP A 41 -1.54 9.07 -3.74
C ASP A 41 -0.21 9.77 -3.39
N PHE A 42 0.36 10.47 -4.35
CA PHE A 42 1.58 11.25 -4.19
C PHE A 42 1.25 12.64 -3.61
N GLY A 43 1.08 12.71 -2.29
CA GLY A 43 0.73 13.95 -1.60
C GLY A 43 1.86 14.98 -1.63
N GLY A 44 1.53 16.24 -1.95
CA GLY A 44 2.47 17.37 -1.81
C GLY A 44 3.58 17.44 -2.86
N ILE A 45 3.62 16.51 -3.82
CA ILE A 45 4.53 16.54 -4.97
C ILE A 45 3.75 16.68 -6.26
N ARG A 46 4.36 17.31 -7.27
CA ARG A 46 3.72 17.40 -8.58
C ARG A 46 3.78 16.04 -9.29
N PRO A 47 2.81 15.72 -10.15
CA PRO A 47 2.81 14.44 -10.86
C PRO A 47 4.10 14.18 -11.64
N GLU A 48 4.73 15.22 -12.21
CA GLU A 48 5.99 15.12 -12.94
C GLU A 48 7.21 14.80 -12.06
N ASP A 49 7.13 15.06 -10.75
CA ASP A 49 8.22 14.82 -9.79
C ASP A 49 8.13 13.41 -9.18
N ALA A 50 7.02 12.71 -9.36
CA ALA A 50 6.79 11.38 -8.83
C ALA A 50 7.23 10.30 -9.84
N SER A 51 8.04 9.34 -9.39
CA SER A 51 8.37 8.15 -10.17
C SER A 51 7.93 6.89 -9.43
N LEU A 52 6.80 6.31 -9.86
CA LEU A 52 6.36 4.98 -9.42
C LEU A 52 6.95 3.93 -10.36
N TYR A 53 7.93 3.17 -9.87
CA TYR A 53 8.56 2.12 -10.68
C TYR A 53 7.76 0.80 -10.64
N ALA A 54 7.37 0.36 -9.45
CA ALA A 54 6.64 -0.89 -9.25
C ALA A 54 5.79 -0.85 -7.98
N LEU A 55 4.75 -1.69 -7.96
CA LEU A 55 3.97 -2.06 -6.78
C LEU A 55 3.93 -3.59 -6.72
N TYR A 56 4.26 -4.15 -5.57
CA TYR A 56 4.28 -5.60 -5.35
C TYR A 56 3.15 -5.99 -4.40
N LEU A 57 2.48 -7.10 -4.71
CA LEU A 57 1.60 -7.80 -3.79
C LEU A 57 2.17 -9.20 -3.63
N ASP A 58 2.61 -9.49 -2.42
CA ASP A 58 3.06 -10.83 -2.07
C ASP A 58 1.87 -11.66 -1.56
N PRO A 59 1.81 -12.96 -1.86
CA PRO A 59 0.85 -13.84 -1.24
C PRO A 59 1.07 -13.87 0.27
N ALA A 60 -0.02 -13.90 1.04
CA ALA A 60 0.06 -14.16 2.48
C ALA A 60 0.52 -15.60 2.69
N GLU A 61 1.56 -15.80 3.52
CA GLU A 61 2.01 -17.13 3.99
C GLU A 61 1.03 -17.75 4.98
#